data_AF-A0AAF3F1E0-F1
#
_entry.id   AF-A0AAF3F1E0-F1
#
_cell.length_a   1.000
_cell.length_b   1.000
_cell.length_c   1.000
_cell.angle_alpha   90.00
_cell.angle_beta   90.00
_cell.angle_gamma   90.00
#
_symmetry.space_group_name_H-M   'P 1'
#
loop_
_entity.id
_entity.type
_entity.pdbx_description
1 polymer ?
#
loop_
_entity_poly.entity_id
_entity_poly.type
_entity_poly.pdbx_seq_one_letter_code
_entity_poly.pdbx_strand_id
1 'polypeptide(L)'
;MAQIFPLTEEDKKYYRALLTRSALSGIFYPFTTARTLIQLGHSPFTISTSPIFFSLGFEWKAIRYAKQLAYAKGVWALWSGFEPFALSSIVSGVASYSFGKYLNTHYPDVGGPVDFNGKEERSLTDHESFRRTLRSAIRSSIVQAFSLACSRALTVVHIRQVAQIVSGETKYHSALQALQLVGIEEGPIGFFRGLATQIIGELVMIWGFHSVVYLTERLLVRSGLAAKAVEDKRKQEELNVIRGCVYSFFRHLLTPLSFSYSRIATVLAVPGTAHSRTN
;
A
#
# COMPACT_ATOMS: atom_id res chain seq x y z
N MET A 1 18.46 -5.56 -32.75
CA MET A 1 17.80 -5.71 -31.44
C MET A 1 18.44 -4.71 -30.48
N ALA A 2 17.84 -3.53 -30.34
CA ALA A 2 18.39 -2.43 -29.55
C ALA A 2 18.33 -2.77 -28.05
N GLN A 3 19.45 -2.62 -27.35
CA GLN A 3 19.50 -2.67 -25.88
C GLN A 3 18.72 -1.46 -25.34
N ILE A 4 17.47 -1.70 -24.96
CA ILE A 4 16.61 -0.72 -24.30
C ILE A 4 17.10 -0.61 -22.84
N PHE A 5 17.86 0.46 -22.57
CA PHE A 5 18.45 0.86 -21.28
C PHE A 5 19.46 -0.13 -20.66
N PRO A 6 20.74 0.24 -20.47
CA PRO A 6 21.64 -0.55 -19.63
C PRO A 6 21.12 -0.49 -18.19
N LEU A 7 20.44 -1.55 -17.74
CA LEU A 7 20.00 -1.65 -16.34
C LEU A 7 21.21 -1.59 -15.43
N THR A 8 21.23 -0.61 -14.53
CA THR A 8 22.23 -0.55 -13.47
C THR A 8 22.04 -1.71 -12.49
N GLU A 9 23.08 -2.07 -11.73
CA GLU A 9 22.96 -3.10 -10.68
C GLU A 9 21.90 -2.74 -9.62
N GLU A 10 21.68 -1.45 -9.40
CA GLU A 10 20.59 -0.94 -8.54
C GLU A 10 19.22 -1.23 -9.13
N ASP A 11 19.03 -1.02 -10.44
CA ASP A 11 17.79 -1.34 -11.15
C ASP A 11 17.50 -2.85 -10.99
N LYS A 12 18.51 -3.72 -11.22
CA LYS A 12 18.37 -5.18 -11.08
C LYS A 12 17.97 -5.61 -9.67
N LYS A 13 18.59 -5.02 -8.64
CA LYS A 13 18.24 -5.30 -7.24
C LYS A 13 16.81 -4.89 -6.92
N TYR A 14 16.38 -3.74 -7.42
CA TYR A 14 15.01 -3.26 -7.25
C TYR A 14 14.00 -4.20 -7.93
N TYR A 15 14.22 -4.57 -9.19
CA TYR A 15 13.31 -5.48 -9.89
C TYR A 15 13.23 -6.85 -9.23
N ARG A 16 14.34 -7.39 -8.72
CA ARG A 16 14.31 -8.63 -7.92
C ARG A 16 13.44 -8.48 -6.67
N ALA A 17 13.59 -7.37 -5.93
CA ALA A 17 12.78 -7.09 -4.75
C ALA A 17 11.28 -6.87 -5.10
N LEU A 18 10.99 -6.26 -6.24
CA LEU A 18 9.63 -6.07 -6.74
C LEU A 18 8.98 -7.41 -7.11
N LEU A 19 9.74 -8.30 -7.76
CA LEU A 19 9.28 -9.64 -8.12
C LEU A 19 9.03 -10.49 -6.88
N THR A 20 9.94 -10.48 -5.90
CA THR A 20 9.73 -11.24 -4.65
C THR A 20 8.52 -10.72 -3.89
N ARG A 21 8.35 -9.40 -3.79
CA ARG A 21 7.16 -8.79 -3.17
C ARG A 21 5.86 -9.13 -3.91
N SER A 22 5.88 -9.09 -5.24
CA SER A 22 4.71 -9.45 -6.06
C SER A 22 4.36 -10.92 -5.93
N ALA A 23 5.37 -11.81 -5.91
CA ALA A 23 5.18 -13.25 -5.68
C ALA A 23 4.59 -13.54 -4.30
N LEU A 24 5.13 -12.92 -3.24
CA LEU A 24 4.57 -12.98 -1.89
C LEU A 24 3.11 -12.50 -1.87
N SER A 25 2.82 -11.38 -2.54
CA SER A 25 1.47 -10.85 -2.64
C SER A 25 0.51 -11.80 -3.37
N GLY A 26 1.02 -12.60 -4.31
CA GLY A 26 0.26 -13.66 -4.98
C GLY A 26 -0.03 -14.85 -4.08
N ILE A 27 0.93 -15.29 -3.26
CA ILE A 27 0.70 -16.37 -2.28
C ILE A 27 -0.39 -15.97 -1.28
N PHE A 28 -0.38 -14.72 -0.83
CA PHE A 28 -1.39 -14.17 0.08
C PHE A 28 -2.60 -13.56 -0.66
N TYR A 29 -2.79 -13.83 -1.95
CA TYR A 29 -3.90 -13.27 -2.71
C TYR A 29 -5.29 -13.65 -2.18
N PRO A 30 -5.56 -14.91 -1.76
CA PRO A 30 -6.86 -15.27 -1.18
C PRO A 30 -7.25 -14.39 0.02
N PHE A 31 -6.26 -13.93 0.78
CA PHE A 31 -6.47 -13.01 1.89
C PHE A 31 -6.83 -11.60 1.41
N THR A 32 -6.19 -11.13 0.34
CA THR A 32 -6.57 -9.87 -0.33
C THR A 32 -8.02 -9.92 -0.79
N THR A 33 -8.45 -10.99 -1.46
CA THR A 33 -9.83 -11.15 -1.92
C THR A 33 -10.83 -11.07 -0.76
N ALA A 34 -10.57 -11.80 0.32
CA ALA A 34 -11.39 -11.78 1.53
C ALA A 34 -11.45 -10.37 2.15
N ARG A 35 -10.31 -9.67 2.21
CA ARG A 35 -10.23 -8.29 2.70
C ARG A 35 -11.07 -7.33 1.85
N THR A 36 -10.97 -7.41 0.53
CA THR A 36 -11.72 -6.54 -0.39
C THR A 36 -13.23 -6.76 -0.27
N LEU A 37 -13.66 -8.01 -0.11
CA LEU A 37 -15.07 -8.35 0.13
C LEU A 37 -15.61 -7.79 1.45
N ILE A 38 -14.82 -7.88 2.53
CA ILE A 38 -15.18 -7.26 3.81
C ILE A 38 -15.25 -5.73 3.68
N GLN A 39 -14.35 -5.11 2.91
CA GLN A 39 -14.39 -3.67 2.65
C GLN A 39 -15.65 -3.24 1.88
N LEU A 40 -16.12 -4.07 0.95
CA LEU A 40 -17.39 -3.87 0.22
C LEU A 40 -18.63 -4.07 1.11
N GLY A 41 -18.47 -4.54 2.35
CA GLY A 41 -19.57 -4.77 3.28
C GLY A 41 -20.17 -6.17 3.20
N HIS A 42 -19.60 -7.07 2.39
CA HIS A 42 -20.04 -8.46 2.34
C HIS A 42 -19.39 -9.24 3.50
N SER A 43 -20.12 -9.38 4.61
CA SER A 43 -19.73 -10.25 5.71
C SER A 43 -20.89 -11.15 6.17
N PRO A 44 -20.71 -12.49 6.24
CA PRO A 44 -21.70 -13.43 6.76
C PRO A 44 -21.86 -13.39 8.30
N PHE A 45 -21.12 -12.51 8.98
CA PHE A 45 -21.23 -12.29 10.42
C PHE A 45 -21.89 -10.94 10.66
N THR A 46 -22.94 -10.91 11.48
CA THR A 46 -23.52 -9.66 11.99
C THR A 46 -22.40 -8.89 12.71
N ILE A 47 -22.06 -7.72 12.17
CA ILE A 47 -20.94 -6.91 12.65
C ILE A 47 -21.31 -6.41 14.05
N SER A 48 -20.63 -6.91 15.09
CA SER A 48 -20.65 -6.25 16.39
C SER A 48 -19.92 -4.91 16.25
N THR A 49 -20.72 -3.85 16.32
CA THR A 49 -20.42 -2.42 16.18
C THR A 49 -19.44 -1.94 17.25
N SER A 50 -18.13 -2.24 17.11
CA SER A 50 -17.13 -1.49 17.87
C SER A 50 -16.00 -0.99 16.97
N PRO A 51 -15.75 0.33 16.92
CA PRO A 51 -14.75 0.93 16.04
C PRO A 51 -13.30 0.63 16.47
N ILE A 52 -13.08 0.11 17.68
CA ILE A 52 -11.75 -0.06 18.30
C ILE A 52 -11.24 -1.51 18.21
N PHE A 53 -12.13 -2.53 18.23
CA PHE A 53 -11.74 -3.96 18.13
C PHE A 53 -11.66 -4.49 16.70
N PHE A 54 -11.69 -3.60 15.71
CA PHE A 54 -11.63 -4.00 14.31
C PHE A 54 -10.22 -4.40 13.87
N SER A 55 -9.14 -3.78 14.39
CA SER A 55 -7.79 -3.97 13.82
C SER A 55 -7.03 -5.20 14.31
N LEU A 56 -7.04 -5.49 15.62
CA LEU A 56 -6.30 -6.63 16.18
C LEU A 56 -6.92 -8.01 15.83
N GLY A 57 -8.11 -8.02 15.26
CA GLY A 57 -8.79 -9.25 14.82
C GLY A 57 -9.21 -9.24 13.35
N PHE A 58 -8.88 -8.18 12.58
CA PHE A 58 -9.29 -8.08 11.18
C PHE A 58 -8.75 -9.25 10.36
N GLU A 59 -7.48 -9.55 10.55
CA GLU A 59 -6.77 -10.56 9.77
C GLU A 59 -7.30 -11.97 10.08
N TRP A 60 -7.54 -12.30 11.35
CA TRP A 60 -8.16 -13.57 11.73
C TRP A 60 -9.59 -13.71 11.18
N LYS A 61 -10.39 -12.63 11.24
CA LYS A 61 -11.74 -12.60 10.66
C LYS A 61 -11.70 -12.80 9.14
N ALA A 62 -10.75 -12.20 8.44
CA ALA A 62 -10.56 -12.36 7.00
C ALA A 62 -10.15 -13.79 6.63
N ILE A 63 -9.29 -14.46 7.41
CA ILE A 63 -8.94 -15.88 7.18
C ILE A 63 -10.16 -16.79 7.36
N ARG A 64 -10.94 -16.61 8.44
CA ARG A 64 -12.16 -17.39 8.66
C ARG A 64 -13.18 -17.17 7.54
N TYR A 65 -13.33 -15.91 7.11
CA TYR A 65 -14.20 -15.56 6.00
C TYR A 65 -13.74 -16.19 4.68
N ALA A 66 -12.43 -16.16 4.38
CA ALA A 66 -11.85 -16.83 3.22
C ALA A 66 -12.17 -18.34 3.21
N LYS A 67 -12.03 -19.01 4.36
CA LYS A 67 -12.36 -20.44 4.50
C LYS A 67 -13.86 -20.72 4.25
N GLN A 68 -14.74 -19.87 4.78
CA GLN A 68 -16.18 -20.00 4.57
C GLN A 68 -16.57 -19.76 3.10
N LEU A 69 -15.98 -18.75 2.47
CA LEU A 69 -16.18 -18.46 1.05
C LEU A 69 -15.68 -19.60 0.17
N ALA A 70 -14.52 -20.19 0.51
CA ALA A 70 -13.97 -21.36 -0.18
C ALA A 70 -14.92 -22.55 -0.13
N TYR A 71 -15.57 -22.78 1.02
CA TYR A 71 -16.53 -23.85 1.20
C TYR A 71 -17.83 -23.60 0.40
N ALA A 72 -18.29 -22.34 0.34
CA ALA A 72 -19.56 -21.99 -0.30
C ALA A 72 -19.46 -21.86 -1.83
N LYS A 73 -18.39 -21.26 -2.37
CA LYS A 73 -18.23 -20.94 -3.80
C LYS A 73 -17.03 -21.63 -4.47
N GLY A 74 -16.31 -22.46 -3.72
CA GLY A 74 -15.09 -23.13 -4.18
C GLY A 74 -13.83 -22.30 -3.99
N VAL A 75 -12.68 -23.00 -3.94
CA VAL A 75 -11.36 -22.37 -3.75
C VAL A 75 -10.97 -21.43 -4.89
N TRP A 76 -11.45 -21.68 -6.10
CA TRP A 76 -11.17 -20.85 -7.28
C TRP A 76 -11.81 -19.46 -7.19
N ALA A 77 -12.91 -19.31 -6.46
CA ALA A 77 -13.53 -18.00 -6.24
C ALA A 77 -12.60 -17.04 -5.49
N LEU A 78 -11.69 -17.55 -4.65
CA LEU A 78 -10.71 -16.69 -3.94
C LEU A 78 -9.63 -16.13 -4.88
N TRP A 79 -9.43 -16.75 -6.04
CA TRP A 79 -8.46 -16.34 -7.05
C TRP A 79 -9.06 -15.42 -8.13
N SER A 80 -10.36 -15.15 -8.08
CA SER A 80 -11.02 -14.17 -8.96
C SER A 80 -10.39 -12.79 -8.78
N GLY A 81 -10.05 -12.13 -9.89
CA GLY A 81 -9.41 -10.81 -9.88
C GLY A 81 -7.90 -10.80 -9.70
N PHE A 82 -7.23 -11.98 -9.72
CA PHE A 82 -5.78 -12.07 -9.51
C PHE A 82 -4.97 -11.37 -10.61
N GLU A 83 -5.37 -11.52 -11.87
CA GLU A 83 -4.69 -10.90 -13.01
C GLU A 83 -4.55 -9.38 -12.91
N PRO A 84 -5.64 -8.60 -12.76
CA PRO A 84 -5.52 -7.15 -12.62
C PRO A 84 -4.83 -6.75 -11.31
N PHE A 85 -4.93 -7.56 -10.25
CA PHE A 85 -4.19 -7.31 -9.01
C PHE A 85 -2.68 -7.41 -9.22
N ALA A 86 -2.20 -8.50 -9.81
CA ALA A 86 -0.79 -8.72 -10.10
C ALA A 86 -0.24 -7.62 -11.03
N LEU A 87 -0.98 -7.29 -12.10
CA LEU A 87 -0.62 -6.20 -13.01
C LEU A 87 -0.59 -4.85 -12.28
N SER A 88 -1.59 -4.53 -11.45
CA SER A 88 -1.61 -3.27 -10.70
C SER A 88 -0.42 -3.14 -9.74
N SER A 89 -0.01 -4.25 -9.11
CA SER A 89 1.12 -4.28 -8.18
C SER A 89 2.44 -4.02 -8.90
N ILE A 90 2.63 -4.63 -10.07
CA ILE A 90 3.82 -4.41 -10.90
C ILE A 90 3.83 -2.98 -11.44
N VAL A 91 2.72 -2.50 -12.01
CA VAL A 91 2.61 -1.14 -12.56
C VAL A 91 2.87 -0.09 -11.49
N SER A 92 2.32 -0.26 -10.29
CA SER A 92 2.57 0.63 -9.15
C SER A 92 4.06 0.61 -8.77
N GLY A 93 4.67 -0.58 -8.64
CA GLY A 93 6.10 -0.68 -8.33
C GLY A 93 7.01 0.00 -9.37
N VAL A 94 6.77 -0.27 -10.65
CA VAL A 94 7.53 0.34 -11.75
C VAL A 94 7.30 1.85 -11.82
N ALA A 95 6.07 2.33 -11.66
CA ALA A 95 5.74 3.75 -11.67
C ALA A 95 6.41 4.49 -10.49
N SER A 96 6.32 3.93 -9.28
CA SER A 96 7.00 4.45 -8.09
C SER A 96 8.51 4.57 -8.29
N TYR A 97 9.15 3.54 -8.83
CA TYR A 97 10.59 3.53 -9.06
C TYR A 97 11.02 4.53 -10.12
N SER A 98 10.37 4.46 -11.29
CA SER A 98 10.71 5.31 -12.45
C SER A 98 10.51 6.78 -12.12
N PHE A 99 9.38 7.11 -11.47
CA PHE A 99 9.09 8.47 -11.06
C PHE A 99 9.98 8.95 -9.90
N GLY A 100 10.32 8.05 -8.96
CA GLY A 100 11.29 8.34 -7.90
C GLY A 100 12.68 8.67 -8.45
N LYS A 101 13.15 7.93 -9.46
CA LYS A 101 14.42 8.17 -10.18
C LYS A 101 14.35 9.48 -10.97
N TYR A 102 13.28 9.72 -11.71
CA TYR A 102 13.04 10.97 -12.42
C TYR A 102 13.09 12.19 -11.48
N LEU A 103 12.42 12.11 -10.33
CA LEU A 103 12.41 13.17 -9.34
C LEU A 103 13.79 13.39 -8.70
N ASN A 104 14.63 12.35 -8.59
CA ASN A 104 16.01 12.50 -8.10
C ASN A 104 16.88 13.26 -9.11
N THR A 105 16.71 12.98 -10.41
CA THR A 105 17.53 13.58 -11.46
C THR A 105 17.11 15.01 -11.79
N HIS A 106 15.81 15.29 -11.91
CA HIS A 106 15.31 16.57 -12.42
C HIS A 106 14.88 17.56 -11.33
N TYR A 107 14.44 17.07 -10.17
CA TYR A 107 13.94 17.91 -9.08
C TYR A 107 14.51 17.50 -7.73
N PRO A 108 15.85 17.55 -7.57
CA PRO A 108 16.49 17.24 -6.30
C PRO A 108 16.07 18.21 -5.18
N ASP A 109 15.51 19.38 -5.49
CA ASP A 109 15.04 20.33 -4.48
C ASP A 109 13.63 20.03 -3.95
N VAL A 110 12.80 19.29 -4.71
CA VAL A 110 11.43 18.93 -4.32
C VAL A 110 11.48 17.76 -3.36
N GLY A 111 11.52 18.07 -2.07
CA GLY A 111 11.61 17.06 -1.01
C GLY A 111 12.90 16.22 -1.09
N GLY A 112 13.99 16.81 -1.58
CA GLY A 112 15.23 16.18 -2.02
C GLY A 112 15.81 14.99 -1.26
N PRO A 113 16.65 14.16 -1.91
CA PRO A 113 17.48 13.21 -1.21
C PRO A 113 18.35 13.99 -0.24
N VAL A 114 18.28 13.64 1.04
CA VAL A 114 19.03 14.34 2.06
C VAL A 114 20.44 13.77 2.08
N ASP A 115 21.24 14.16 1.10
CA ASP A 115 22.68 14.18 1.26
C ASP A 115 23.02 15.39 2.13
N PHE A 116 22.80 15.26 3.44
CA PHE A 116 23.58 16.04 4.40
C PHE A 116 25.01 15.49 4.41
N ASN A 117 25.74 15.45 3.28
CA ASN A 117 27.17 15.09 3.23
C ASN A 117 27.58 13.91 4.15
N GLY A 118 26.82 12.81 4.20
CA GLY A 118 27.13 11.66 5.07
C GLY A 118 27.09 11.94 6.59
N LYS A 119 26.49 13.04 7.05
CA LYS A 119 26.32 13.36 8.47
C LYS A 119 25.33 12.40 9.13
N GLU A 120 25.80 11.72 10.18
CA GLU A 120 24.96 10.87 11.02
C GLU A 120 23.84 11.69 11.69
N GLU A 121 22.68 11.08 11.88
CA GLU A 121 21.47 11.64 12.53
C GLU A 121 21.75 12.37 13.86
N ARG A 122 22.82 11.97 14.54
CA ARG A 122 23.27 12.49 15.84
C ARG A 122 23.89 13.88 15.77
N SER A 123 24.48 14.20 14.63
CA SER A 123 25.15 15.50 14.37
C SER A 123 24.18 16.58 13.88
N LEU A 124 22.93 16.20 13.62
CA LEU A 124 21.89 17.07 13.11
C LEU A 124 21.13 17.74 14.24
N THR A 125 20.89 19.03 14.08
CA THR A 125 20.03 19.81 14.98
C THR A 125 18.56 19.36 14.84
N ASP A 126 17.73 19.54 15.86
CA ASP A 126 16.28 19.20 15.84
C ASP A 126 15.59 19.75 14.58
N HIS A 127 15.90 21.01 14.24
CA HIS A 127 15.36 21.68 13.07
C HIS A 127 15.80 21.00 11.75
N GLU A 128 17.02 20.50 11.67
CA GLU A 128 17.55 19.85 10.48
C GLU A 128 16.98 18.44 10.30
N SER A 129 16.84 17.68 11.40
CA SER A 129 16.20 16.36 11.41
C SER A 129 14.71 16.46 11.05
N PHE A 130 14.00 17.46 11.59
CA PHE A 130 12.60 17.71 11.22
C PHE A 130 12.46 18.07 9.74
N ARG A 131 13.30 18.99 9.24
CA ARG A 131 13.30 19.40 7.82
C ARG A 131 13.60 18.22 6.90
N ARG A 132 14.52 17.33 7.27
CA ARG A 132 14.81 16.09 6.55
C ARG A 132 13.59 15.19 6.46
N THR A 133 12.96 14.93 7.60
CA THR A 133 11.81 14.02 7.66
C THR A 133 10.60 14.58 6.92
N LEU A 134 10.35 15.89 7.05
CA LEU A 134 9.30 16.59 6.32
C LEU A 134 9.51 16.51 4.81
N ARG A 135 10.73 16.75 4.33
CA ARG A 135 11.06 16.61 2.91
C ARG A 135 10.86 15.19 2.40
N SER A 136 11.31 14.20 3.16
CA SER A 136 11.10 12.79 2.83
C SER A 136 9.61 12.41 2.77
N ALA A 137 8.79 12.97 3.66
CA ALA A 137 7.34 12.75 3.67
C ALA A 137 6.66 13.36 2.44
N ILE A 138 7.01 14.60 2.08
CA ILE A 138 6.51 15.27 0.87
C ILE A 138 6.89 14.48 -0.37
N ARG A 139 8.16 14.08 -0.48
CA ARG A 139 8.66 13.30 -1.62
C ARG A 139 7.91 11.98 -1.77
N SER A 140 7.80 11.23 -0.68
CA SER A 140 7.09 9.95 -0.67
C SER A 140 5.61 10.13 -1.02
N SER A 141 5.00 11.23 -0.59
CA SER A 141 3.60 11.57 -0.92
C SER A 141 3.40 11.75 -2.43
N ILE A 142 4.28 12.50 -3.10
CA ILE A 142 4.17 12.76 -4.55
C ILE A 142 4.38 11.45 -5.33
N VAL A 143 5.43 10.68 -4.98
CA VAL A 143 5.71 9.40 -5.64
C VAL A 143 4.55 8.43 -5.47
N GLN A 144 4.00 8.32 -4.26
CA GLN A 144 2.87 7.44 -4.00
C GLN A 144 1.61 7.87 -4.75
N ALA A 145 1.30 9.18 -4.78
CA ALA A 145 0.15 9.70 -5.51
C ALA A 145 0.25 9.39 -7.02
N PHE A 146 1.44 9.58 -7.62
CA PHE A 146 1.69 9.24 -9.02
C PHE A 146 1.53 7.73 -9.27
N SER A 147 2.12 6.91 -8.42
CA SER A 147 2.05 5.45 -8.51
C SER A 147 0.61 4.92 -8.43
N LEU A 148 -0.19 5.47 -7.52
CA LEU A 148 -1.60 5.14 -7.38
C LEU A 148 -2.38 5.57 -8.62
N ALA A 149 -2.14 6.76 -9.14
CA ALA A 149 -2.80 7.23 -10.36
C ALA A 149 -2.53 6.29 -11.56
N CYS A 150 -1.28 5.86 -11.75
CA CYS A 150 -0.92 4.93 -12.84
C CYS A 150 -1.55 3.54 -12.68
N SER A 151 -1.64 3.02 -11.45
CA SER A 151 -2.15 1.67 -11.19
C SER A 151 -3.67 1.60 -10.95
N ARG A 152 -4.33 2.76 -10.75
CA ARG A 152 -5.73 2.82 -10.31
C ARG A 152 -6.70 2.07 -11.21
N ALA A 153 -6.57 2.23 -12.52
CA ALA A 153 -7.47 1.59 -13.48
C ALA A 153 -7.52 0.06 -13.30
N LEU A 154 -6.36 -0.57 -13.11
CA LEU A 154 -6.24 -2.00 -12.85
C LEU A 154 -6.79 -2.37 -11.46
N THR A 155 -6.55 -1.54 -10.45
CA THR A 155 -7.13 -1.76 -9.11
C THR A 155 -8.66 -1.69 -9.13
N VAL A 156 -9.26 -0.78 -9.89
CA VAL A 156 -10.73 -0.70 -10.02
C VAL A 156 -11.28 -1.97 -10.68
N VAL A 157 -10.64 -2.44 -11.75
CA VAL A 157 -11.02 -3.70 -12.41
C VAL A 157 -10.92 -4.89 -11.45
N HIS A 158 -9.82 -4.99 -10.69
CA HIS A 158 -9.65 -6.00 -9.64
C HIS A 158 -10.81 -5.97 -8.63
N ILE A 159 -11.12 -4.80 -8.06
CA ILE A 159 -12.20 -4.66 -7.07
C ILE A 159 -13.54 -5.13 -7.65
N ARG A 160 -13.83 -4.79 -8.91
CA ARG A 160 -15.07 -5.19 -9.59
C ARG A 160 -15.16 -6.68 -9.87
N GLN A 161 -14.05 -7.31 -10.27
CA GLN A 161 -13.99 -8.77 -10.43
C GLN A 161 -14.18 -9.50 -9.10
N VAL A 162 -13.66 -8.94 -8.00
CA VAL A 162 -13.91 -9.49 -6.66
C VAL A 162 -15.37 -9.27 -6.24
N ALA A 163 -15.94 -8.10 -6.52
CA ALA A 163 -17.34 -7.79 -6.19
C ALA A 163 -18.34 -8.74 -6.88
N GLN A 164 -18.02 -9.23 -8.08
CA GLN A 164 -18.85 -10.21 -8.79
C GLN A 164 -19.03 -11.53 -8.06
N ILE A 165 -18.06 -11.91 -7.22
CA ILE A 165 -18.21 -13.08 -6.35
C ILE A 165 -19.47 -12.92 -5.50
N VAL A 166 -19.80 -11.70 -5.03
CA VAL A 166 -20.98 -11.45 -4.21
C VAL A 166 -22.24 -11.45 -5.07
N SER A 167 -22.23 -10.69 -6.16
CA SER A 167 -23.41 -10.51 -7.02
C SER A 167 -23.82 -11.78 -7.77
N GLY A 168 -22.92 -12.76 -7.93
CA GLY A 168 -23.16 -13.94 -8.77
C GLY A 168 -23.17 -13.61 -10.27
N GLU A 169 -22.71 -12.42 -10.65
CA GLU A 169 -22.66 -11.95 -12.03
C GLU A 169 -21.36 -12.39 -12.70
N THR A 170 -21.41 -12.75 -13.99
CA THR A 170 -20.24 -13.19 -14.77
C THR A 170 -19.78 -12.13 -15.78
N LYS A 171 -19.93 -10.84 -15.47
CA LYS A 171 -19.70 -9.75 -16.44
C LYS A 171 -18.21 -9.45 -16.72
N TYR A 172 -17.28 -9.80 -15.84
CA TYR A 172 -15.85 -9.44 -15.95
C TYR A 172 -14.96 -10.69 -15.95
N HIS A 173 -14.82 -11.38 -17.09
CA HIS A 173 -14.06 -12.63 -17.16
C HIS A 173 -12.53 -12.45 -17.17
N SER A 174 -12.01 -11.44 -17.87
CA SER A 174 -10.57 -11.18 -17.98
C SER A 174 -10.23 -9.72 -17.68
N ALA A 175 -8.98 -9.46 -17.29
CA ALA A 175 -8.52 -8.10 -16.96
C ALA A 175 -8.71 -7.11 -18.11
N LEU A 176 -8.37 -7.52 -19.34
CA LEU A 176 -8.46 -6.66 -20.53
C LEU A 176 -9.92 -6.41 -20.94
N GLN A 177 -10.74 -7.45 -20.95
CA GLN A 177 -12.17 -7.31 -21.24
C GLN A 177 -12.85 -6.41 -20.21
N ALA A 178 -12.53 -6.57 -18.93
CA ALA A 178 -13.08 -5.75 -17.88
C ALA A 178 -12.62 -4.29 -17.99
N LEU A 179 -11.36 -4.04 -18.36
CA LEU A 179 -10.87 -2.70 -18.63
C LEU A 179 -11.62 -2.05 -19.80
N GLN A 180 -11.78 -2.75 -20.92
CA GLN A 180 -12.54 -2.26 -22.07
C GLN A 180 -14.00 -1.97 -21.72
N LEU A 181 -14.65 -2.87 -20.98
CA LEU A 181 -16.05 -2.74 -20.60
C LEU A 181 -16.29 -1.51 -19.71
N VAL A 182 -15.43 -1.29 -18.71
CA VAL A 182 -15.50 -0.08 -17.87
C VAL A 182 -15.25 1.18 -18.69
N GLY A 183 -14.32 1.13 -19.64
CA GLY A 183 -14.02 2.25 -20.53
C GLY A 183 -15.19 2.63 -21.43
N ILE A 184 -15.95 1.65 -21.91
CA ILE A 184 -17.12 1.87 -22.77
C ILE A 184 -18.34 2.34 -21.95
N GLU A 185 -18.59 1.73 -20.79
CA GLU A 185 -19.81 1.99 -20.00
C GLU A 185 -19.72 3.26 -19.14
N GLU A 186 -18.55 3.55 -18.57
CA GLU A 186 -18.38 4.65 -17.61
C GLU A 186 -17.38 5.72 -18.07
N GLY A 187 -16.68 5.48 -19.18
CA GLY A 187 -15.63 6.36 -19.66
C GLY A 187 -14.40 6.42 -18.73
N PRO A 188 -13.49 7.38 -18.98
CA PRO A 188 -12.23 7.49 -18.22
C PRO A 188 -12.44 7.77 -16.73
N ILE A 189 -13.54 8.44 -16.36
CA ILE A 189 -13.87 8.78 -14.96
C ILE A 189 -14.11 7.50 -14.14
N GLY A 190 -14.66 6.44 -14.75
CA GLY A 190 -14.89 5.15 -14.10
C GLY A 190 -13.62 4.53 -13.50
N PHE A 191 -12.48 4.70 -14.17
CA PHE A 191 -11.19 4.16 -13.72
C PHE A 191 -10.60 4.89 -12.52
N PHE A 192 -11.00 6.15 -12.27
CA PHE A 192 -10.41 6.98 -11.21
C PHE A 192 -11.35 7.16 -10.01
N ARG A 193 -12.49 6.48 -9.97
CA ARG A 193 -13.41 6.52 -8.82
C ARG A 193 -12.69 6.12 -7.54
N GLY A 194 -12.88 6.87 -6.46
CA GLY A 194 -12.22 6.60 -5.18
C GLY A 194 -10.70 6.84 -5.15
N LEU A 195 -10.09 7.40 -6.22
CA LEU A 195 -8.65 7.73 -6.20
C LEU A 195 -8.32 8.75 -5.10
N ALA A 196 -9.13 9.82 -4.99
CA ALA A 196 -8.88 10.88 -4.01
C ALA A 196 -8.88 10.34 -2.57
N THR A 197 -9.87 9.52 -2.22
CA THR A 197 -9.96 8.90 -0.88
C THR A 197 -8.83 7.91 -0.66
N GLN A 198 -8.42 7.14 -1.67
CA GLN A 198 -7.27 6.25 -1.57
C GLN A 198 -5.97 7.04 -1.32
N ILE A 199 -5.75 8.14 -2.04
CA ILE A 199 -4.58 9.01 -1.83
C ILE A 199 -4.57 9.53 -0.39
N ILE A 200 -5.69 10.04 0.13
CA ILE A 200 -5.77 10.53 1.51
C ILE A 200 -5.40 9.43 2.51
N GLY A 201 -5.93 8.22 2.35
CA GLY A 201 -5.62 7.09 3.23
C GLY A 201 -4.13 6.70 3.22
N GLU A 202 -3.46 6.84 2.08
CA GLU A 202 -2.03 6.57 1.91
C GLU A 202 -1.17 7.72 2.46
N LEU A 203 -1.61 8.98 2.29
CA LEU A 203 -0.95 10.13 2.91
C LEU A 203 -0.95 10.01 4.43
N VAL A 204 -2.07 9.66 5.05
CA VAL A 204 -2.12 9.44 6.51
C VAL A 204 -1.08 8.41 6.97
N MET A 205 -0.90 7.32 6.21
CA MET A 205 0.13 6.32 6.51
C MET A 205 1.55 6.86 6.34
N ILE A 206 1.84 7.56 5.24
CA ILE A 206 3.16 8.12 4.96
C ILE A 206 3.56 9.15 6.02
N TRP A 207 2.69 10.11 6.28
CA TRP A 207 2.94 11.19 7.24
C TRP A 207 3.05 10.65 8.66
N GLY A 208 2.18 9.72 9.03
CA GLY A 208 2.29 9.03 10.31
C GLY A 208 3.61 8.27 10.44
N PHE A 209 3.98 7.47 9.43
CA PHE A 209 5.24 6.71 9.42
C PHE A 209 6.46 7.62 9.59
N HIS A 210 6.54 8.69 8.79
CA HIS A 210 7.63 9.67 8.91
C HIS A 210 7.65 10.37 10.26
N SER A 211 6.49 10.67 10.86
CA SER A 211 6.43 11.26 12.20
C SER A 211 7.04 10.33 13.25
N VAL A 212 6.81 9.02 13.15
CA VAL A 212 7.42 8.04 14.05
C VAL A 212 8.89 7.80 13.80
N VAL A 213 9.33 7.84 12.54
CA VAL A 213 10.77 7.83 12.23
C VAL A 213 11.44 9.01 12.93
N TYR A 214 10.94 10.23 12.74
CA TYR A 214 11.48 11.42 13.40
C TYR A 214 11.50 11.31 14.93
N LEU A 215 10.39 10.86 15.53
CA LEU A 215 10.30 10.72 16.98
C LEU A 215 11.27 9.66 17.52
N THR A 216 11.37 8.52 16.85
CA THR A 216 12.28 7.43 17.24
C THR A 216 13.72 7.91 17.21
N GLU A 217 14.13 8.54 16.11
CA GLU A 217 15.48 9.06 15.95
C GLU A 217 15.80 10.15 16.99
N ARG A 218 14.85 11.04 17.26
CA ARG A 218 15.04 12.08 18.27
C ARG A 218 15.16 11.51 19.69
N LEU A 219 14.36 10.50 20.03
CA LEU A 219 14.43 9.82 21.33
C LEU A 219 15.75 9.05 21.49
N LEU A 220 16.24 8.41 20.42
CA LEU A 220 17.53 7.72 20.43
C LEU A 220 18.70 8.66 20.64
N VAL A 221 18.67 9.84 20.03
CA VAL A 221 19.69 10.87 20.23
C VAL A 221 19.63 11.45 21.66
N ARG A 222 18.43 11.80 22.15
CA ARG A 222 18.26 12.39 23.50
C ARG A 222 18.61 11.44 24.64
N SER A 223 18.39 10.15 24.47
CA SER A 223 18.74 9.12 25.46
C SER A 223 20.25 8.81 25.51
N GLY A 224 21.05 9.38 24.60
CA GLY A 224 22.47 9.05 24.46
C GLY A 224 22.72 7.60 23.98
N LEU A 225 21.66 6.83 23.71
CA LEU A 225 21.73 5.46 23.17
C LEU A 225 22.34 5.46 21.79
N ALA A 226 22.08 6.52 21.02
CA ALA A 226 22.75 6.75 19.76
C ALA A 226 24.27 6.73 19.99
N ALA A 227 24.86 7.67 20.74
CA ALA A 227 26.31 7.72 20.98
C ALA A 227 26.92 6.36 21.38
N LYS A 228 26.28 5.66 22.33
CA LYS A 228 26.71 4.33 22.81
C LYS A 228 26.67 3.21 21.75
N ALA A 229 25.84 3.34 20.73
CA ALA A 229 25.70 2.34 19.67
C ALA A 229 26.74 2.46 18.55
N VAL A 230 27.55 3.52 18.50
CA VAL A 230 28.71 3.57 17.57
C VAL A 230 29.91 2.83 18.14
N GLU A 231 30.10 2.89 19.46
CA GLU A 231 31.20 2.22 20.14
C GLU A 231 31.01 0.70 20.19
N ASP A 232 29.76 0.24 20.19
CA ASP A 232 29.42 -1.17 20.39
C ASP A 232 28.48 -1.68 19.29
N LYS A 233 29.00 -2.57 18.43
CA LYS A 233 28.24 -3.23 17.36
C LYS A 233 27.02 -3.98 17.89
N ARG A 234 27.10 -4.55 19.10
CA ARG A 234 25.98 -5.27 19.72
C ARG A 234 24.81 -4.33 20.02
N LYS A 235 25.10 -3.16 20.59
CA LYS A 235 24.08 -2.12 20.83
C LYS A 235 23.51 -1.59 19.53
N GLN A 236 24.31 -1.48 18.47
CA GLN A 236 23.82 -1.07 17.15
C GLN A 236 22.77 -2.06 16.61
N GLU A 237 23.02 -3.36 16.76
CA GLU A 237 22.09 -4.41 16.35
C GLU A 237 20.80 -4.39 17.18
N GLU A 238 20.92 -4.27 18.51
CA GLU A 238 19.77 -4.12 19.41
C GLU A 238 18.90 -2.91 19.04
N LEU A 239 19.51 -1.76 18.72
CA LEU A 239 18.77 -0.57 18.27
C LEU A 239 18.08 -0.78 16.93
N ASN A 240 18.69 -1.49 15.99
CA ASN A 240 18.08 -1.79 14.69
C ASN A 240 16.86 -2.72 14.86
N VAL A 241 16.95 -3.69 15.77
CA VAL A 241 15.81 -4.55 16.13
C VAL A 241 14.70 -3.73 16.78
N ILE A 242 15.03 -2.85 17.73
CA ILE A 242 14.07 -1.96 18.39
C ILE A 242 13.38 -1.06 17.37
N ARG A 243 14.13 -0.41 16.47
CA ARG A 243 13.57 0.40 15.38
C ARG A 243 12.62 -0.42 14.51
N GLY A 244 13.03 -1.61 14.09
CA GLY A 244 12.20 -2.53 13.32
C GLY A 244 10.89 -2.88 14.03
N CYS A 245 10.95 -3.21 15.33
CA CYS A 245 9.79 -3.48 16.16
C CYS A 245 8.86 -2.26 16.28
N VAL A 246 9.42 -1.08 16.56
CA VAL A 246 8.65 0.18 16.67
C VAL A 246 7.95 0.48 15.34
N TYR A 247 8.66 0.41 14.23
CA TYR A 247 8.10 0.68 12.90
C TYR A 247 7.02 -0.33 12.51
N SER A 248 7.23 -1.62 12.80
CA SER A 248 6.23 -2.66 12.55
C SER A 248 4.99 -2.47 13.41
N PHE A 249 5.16 -2.27 14.72
CA PHE A 249 4.06 -2.05 15.65
C PHE A 249 3.25 -0.81 15.27
N PHE A 250 3.94 0.28 14.98
CA PHE A 250 3.28 1.52 14.62
C PHE A 250 2.53 1.44 13.28
N ARG A 251 3.06 0.70 12.31
CA ARG A 251 2.33 0.40 11.07
C ARG A 251 0.98 -0.28 11.35
N HIS A 252 0.95 -1.26 12.26
CA HIS A 252 -0.31 -1.89 12.67
C HIS A 252 -1.25 -0.91 13.39
N LEU A 253 -0.70 0.03 14.19
CA LEU A 253 -1.49 1.04 14.89
C LEU A 253 -2.15 2.07 13.95
N LEU A 254 -1.48 2.46 12.87
CA LEU A 254 -2.03 3.42 11.89
C LEU A 254 -2.97 2.80 10.86
N THR A 255 -2.85 1.48 10.64
CA THR A 255 -3.67 0.75 9.67
C THR A 255 -5.19 1.00 9.80
N PRO A 256 -5.81 1.13 11.00
CA PRO A 256 -7.24 1.37 11.14
C PRO A 256 -7.68 2.72 10.59
N LEU A 257 -6.85 3.76 10.75
CA LEU A 257 -7.14 5.09 10.24
C LEU A 257 -7.17 5.08 8.71
N SER A 258 -6.17 4.46 8.10
CA SER A 258 -6.11 4.29 6.64
C SER A 258 -7.22 3.36 6.13
N PHE A 259 -7.62 2.37 6.92
CA PHE A 259 -8.66 1.41 6.53
C PHE A 259 -9.99 2.08 6.22
N SER A 260 -10.40 3.08 7.01
CA SER A 260 -11.64 3.84 6.75
C SER A 260 -11.65 4.49 5.37
N TYR A 261 -10.54 5.12 4.97
CA TYR A 261 -10.41 5.72 3.64
C TYR A 261 -10.35 4.68 2.53
N SER A 262 -9.62 3.58 2.75
CA SER A 262 -9.52 2.47 1.80
C SER A 262 -10.88 1.79 1.57
N ARG A 263 -11.71 1.65 2.60
CA ARG A 263 -13.09 1.16 2.46
C ARG A 263 -13.91 2.07 1.56
N ILE A 264 -13.90 3.38 1.81
CA ILE A 264 -14.65 4.36 1.01
C ILE A 264 -14.16 4.33 -0.44
N ALA A 265 -12.84 4.28 -0.67
CA ALA A 265 -12.27 4.14 -2.01
C ALA A 265 -12.73 2.86 -2.75
N THR A 266 -12.85 1.75 -2.01
CA THR A 266 -13.29 0.45 -2.54
C THR A 266 -14.78 0.45 -2.86
N VAL A 267 -15.61 1.01 -1.99
CA VAL A 267 -17.06 1.17 -2.22
C VAL A 267 -17.32 2.08 -3.42
N LEU A 268 -16.60 3.20 -3.53
CA LEU A 268 -16.72 4.12 -4.68
C LEU A 268 -16.27 3.49 -6.01
N ALA A 269 -15.39 2.48 -5.97
CA ALA A 269 -14.90 1.80 -7.18
C ALA A 269 -15.98 0.92 -7.84
N VAL A 270 -16.98 0.48 -7.08
CA VAL A 270 -18.07 -0.36 -7.55
C VAL A 270 -19.28 0.52 -7.90
N PRO A 271 -19.89 0.35 -9.08
CA PRO A 271 -21.10 1.09 -9.44
C PRO A 271 -22.28 0.74 -8.50
N GLY A 272 -23.12 1.74 -8.21
CA GLY A 272 -24.14 1.70 -7.15
C GLY A 272 -25.21 0.60 -7.26
N THR A 273 -25.32 -0.10 -8.39
CA THR A 273 -26.26 -1.22 -8.57
C THR A 273 -25.90 -2.45 -7.74
N ALA A 274 -24.63 -2.62 -7.33
CA ALA A 274 -24.22 -3.72 -6.47
C ALA A 274 -24.54 -3.46 -4.98
N HIS A 275 -24.70 -2.20 -4.57
CA HIS A 275 -24.90 -1.83 -3.16
C HIS A 275 -26.37 -1.93 -2.73
N SER A 276 -27.32 -1.83 -3.66
CA SER A 276 -28.76 -1.86 -3.33
C SER A 276 -29.32 -3.28 -3.12
N ARG A 277 -28.54 -4.34 -3.37
CA ARG A 277 -28.99 -5.74 -3.22
C ARG A 277 -28.46 -6.43 -1.96
N THR A 278 -27.70 -5.72 -1.13
CA THR A 278 -27.06 -6.28 0.08
C THR A 278 -27.63 -5.75 1.39
N ASN A 279 -28.76 -5.03 1.36
CA ASN A 279 -29.58 -4.74 2.53
C ASN A 279 -30.85 -5.58 2.49
#